data_AF-A0A1U7RVI7-F1
#
_entry.id   AF-A0A1U7RVI7-F1
#
_cell.length_a   1.000
_cell.length_b   1.000
_cell.length_c   1.000
_cell.angle_alpha   90.00
_cell.angle_beta   90.00
_cell.angle_gamma   90.00
#
_symmetry.space_group_name_H-M   'P 1'
#
loop_
_entity.id
_entity.type
_entity.pdbx_description
1 polymer ?
#
loop_
_entity_poly.entity_id
_entity_poly.type
_entity_poly.pdbx_seq_one_letter_code
_entity_poly.pdbx_strand_id
1 'polypeptide(L)'
;MKVLLLKDPKERDSGPDPYIQELGSYGFEATLIPVLSFEFVSLQSLFEKLSHPECYGGLIFTSPRAVEAVKLCLKENSKNEAWTKSLKQKWNAKSTYVVGKATASLVEEIGLAPQGEKCGNAEKLAGYICSKETPNSSSLLFPCGALKREVLPTVLKEKGILLESLTVYQTAQHPNLQESLKNYFSQQGMPASIAFFSPSGVKFCLQHIQKFSGNFADQIKERGRKKPITTATRITQCTIRESSHASEEVK
;
A
#
# COMPACT_ATOMS: atom_id res chain seq x y z
N MET A 1 18.36 21.25 13.36
CA MET A 1 17.26 21.60 12.40
C MET A 1 16.23 20.49 12.42
N LYS A 2 14.93 20.81 12.43
CA LYS A 2 13.84 19.81 12.55
C LYS A 2 13.41 19.28 11.18
N VAL A 3 13.24 17.96 11.07
CA VAL A 3 12.82 17.27 9.85
C VAL A 3 11.60 16.40 10.15
N LEU A 4 10.54 16.56 9.37
CA LEU A 4 9.34 15.73 9.48
C LEU A 4 9.33 14.65 8.39
N LEU A 5 9.28 13.39 8.80
CA LEU A 5 9.20 12.22 7.91
C LEU A 5 7.76 11.70 7.87
N LEU A 6 7.16 11.72 6.69
CA LEU A 6 5.79 11.28 6.44
C LEU A 6 5.82 9.93 5.72
N LYS A 7 5.96 8.87 6.52
CA LYS A 7 6.12 7.48 6.09
C LYS A 7 5.59 6.52 7.13
N ASP A 8 5.27 5.31 6.68
CA ASP A 8 4.94 4.23 7.60
C ASP A 8 6.21 3.57 8.16
N PRO A 9 6.17 3.13 9.42
CA PRO A 9 7.28 2.38 10.03
C PRO A 9 7.42 1.01 9.35
N LYS A 10 8.62 0.41 9.42
CA LYS A 10 8.78 -0.98 8.97
C LYS A 10 8.02 -1.92 9.91
N GLU A 11 7.27 -2.87 9.36
CA GLU A 11 6.38 -3.76 10.13
C GLU A 11 7.08 -4.82 11.01
N ARG A 12 8.42 -4.86 11.10
CA ARG A 12 9.12 -5.85 11.95
C ARG A 12 10.40 -5.30 12.57
N ASP A 13 10.54 -5.62 13.86
CA ASP A 13 11.66 -5.41 14.79
C ASP A 13 13.03 -5.22 14.12
N SER A 14 13.56 -3.99 14.19
CA SER A 14 15.01 -3.74 14.08
C SER A 14 15.30 -2.28 14.44
N GLY A 15 15.30 -1.99 15.75
CA GLY A 15 15.86 -0.75 16.28
C GLY A 15 15.18 0.55 15.81
N PRO A 16 15.85 1.71 16.01
CA PRO A 16 15.34 3.00 15.54
C PRO A 16 15.20 3.02 14.01
N ASP A 17 14.22 3.77 13.50
CA ASP A 17 14.00 3.89 12.05
C ASP A 17 15.30 4.39 11.37
N PRO A 18 15.75 3.75 10.27
CA PRO A 18 17.05 4.05 9.66
C PRO A 18 17.16 5.50 9.17
N TYR A 19 16.04 6.13 8.78
CA TYR A 19 16.06 7.54 8.39
C TYR A 19 16.22 8.45 9.61
N ILE A 20 15.60 8.11 10.74
CA ILE A 20 15.78 8.86 11.99
C ILE A 20 17.24 8.73 12.46
N GLN A 21 17.80 7.52 12.43
CA GLN A 21 19.18 7.27 12.84
C GLN A 21 20.18 8.03 11.97
N GLU A 22 20.04 7.95 10.64
CA GLU A 22 20.94 8.64 9.71
C GLU A 22 20.82 10.16 9.83
N LEU A 23 19.61 10.71 9.92
CA LEU A 23 19.43 12.15 10.12
C LEU A 23 20.04 12.62 11.45
N GLY A 24 19.89 11.82 12.51
CA GLY A 24 20.48 12.08 13.82
C GLY A 24 22.01 12.14 13.79
N SER A 25 22.67 11.30 12.98
CA SER A 25 24.14 11.28 12.87
C SER A 25 24.72 12.58 12.28
N TYR A 26 23.92 13.35 11.52
CA TYR A 26 24.27 14.68 11.01
C TYR A 26 23.68 15.84 11.86
N GLY A 27 23.15 15.56 13.05
CA GLY A 27 22.61 16.60 13.95
C GLY A 27 21.22 17.13 13.57
N PHE A 28 20.46 16.40 12.76
CA PHE A 28 19.05 16.72 12.49
C PHE A 28 18.12 16.06 13.51
N GLU A 29 17.10 16.79 13.94
CA GLU A 29 16.03 16.28 14.79
C GLU A 29 14.89 15.78 13.91
N ALA A 30 14.84 14.46 13.69
CA ALA A 30 13.82 13.83 12.84
C ALA A 30 12.63 13.32 13.66
N THR A 31 11.41 13.58 13.18
CA THR A 31 10.18 12.99 13.72
C THR A 31 9.45 12.25 12.61
N LEU A 32 8.99 11.04 12.89
CA LEU A 32 8.24 10.20 11.95
C LEU A 32 6.77 10.19 12.32
N ILE A 33 5.90 10.48 11.35
CA ILE A 33 4.44 10.33 11.47
C ILE A 33 3.98 9.33 10.40
N PRO A 34 3.33 8.22 10.80
CA PRO A 34 2.68 7.29 9.88
C PRO A 34 1.55 7.99 9.11
N VAL A 35 1.45 7.74 7.80
CA VAL A 35 0.53 8.48 6.92
C VAL A 35 -0.41 7.59 6.15
N LEU A 36 -0.06 6.32 5.96
CA LEU A 36 -0.95 5.36 5.34
C LEU A 36 -1.49 4.39 6.39
N SER A 37 -2.70 3.94 6.14
CA SER A 37 -3.25 2.72 6.69
C SER A 37 -3.84 1.94 5.52
N PHE A 38 -4.50 0.84 5.82
CA PHE A 38 -5.32 0.14 4.86
C PHE A 38 -6.68 -0.13 5.50
N GLU A 39 -7.70 -0.11 4.66
CA GLU A 39 -9.05 -0.50 5.04
C GLU A 39 -9.51 -1.66 4.17
N PHE A 40 -10.40 -2.46 4.75
CA PHE A 40 -11.05 -3.55 4.03
C PHE A 40 -12.34 -3.04 3.41
N VAL A 41 -12.55 -3.37 2.14
CA VAL A 41 -13.69 -2.93 1.34
C VAL A 41 -14.34 -4.14 0.69
N SER A 42 -15.56 -3.97 0.19
CA SER A 42 -16.26 -5.02 -0.59
C SER A 42 -16.45 -6.36 0.13
N LEU A 43 -16.42 -6.40 1.48
CA LEU A 43 -16.49 -7.65 2.25
C LEU A 43 -17.79 -8.44 2.01
N GLN A 44 -18.90 -7.74 1.79
CA GLN A 44 -20.18 -8.38 1.47
C GLN A 44 -20.14 -9.05 0.09
N SER A 45 -19.67 -8.33 -0.94
CA SER A 45 -19.49 -8.87 -2.28
C SER A 45 -18.45 -9.99 -2.33
N LEU A 46 -17.40 -9.91 -1.51
CA LEU A 46 -16.43 -10.99 -1.35
C LEU A 46 -17.11 -12.27 -0.85
N PHE A 47 -17.92 -12.16 0.21
CA PHE A 47 -18.62 -13.31 0.76
C PHE A 47 -19.65 -13.89 -0.22
N GLU A 48 -20.39 -13.05 -0.94
CA GLU A 48 -21.31 -13.48 -1.99
C GLU A 48 -20.59 -14.33 -3.04
N LYS A 49 -19.45 -13.86 -3.56
CA LYS A 49 -18.65 -14.63 -4.53
C LYS A 49 -18.09 -15.92 -3.94
N LEU A 50 -17.61 -15.89 -2.70
CA LEU A 50 -17.14 -17.09 -1.99
C LEU A 50 -18.25 -18.11 -1.73
N SER A 51 -19.51 -17.67 -1.70
CA SER A 51 -20.69 -18.53 -1.54
C SER A 51 -21.07 -19.28 -2.82
N HIS A 52 -20.49 -18.89 -3.97
CA HIS A 52 -20.75 -19.45 -5.29
C HIS A 52 -19.49 -20.06 -5.95
N PRO A 53 -18.84 -21.06 -5.32
CA PRO A 53 -17.64 -21.69 -5.88
C PRO A 53 -17.85 -22.24 -7.30
N GLU A 54 -19.06 -22.68 -7.65
CA GLU A 54 -19.44 -23.17 -8.97
C GLU A 54 -19.19 -22.17 -10.12
N CYS A 55 -19.19 -20.86 -9.83
CA CYS A 55 -18.93 -19.82 -10.82
C CYS A 55 -17.43 -19.66 -11.17
N TYR A 56 -16.54 -20.28 -10.39
CA TYR A 56 -15.09 -20.02 -10.49
C TYR A 56 -14.27 -21.29 -10.69
N GLY A 57 -13.13 -21.17 -11.37
CA GLY A 57 -12.13 -22.25 -11.49
C GLY A 57 -11.24 -22.39 -10.26
N GLY A 58 -11.13 -21.34 -9.45
CA GLY A 58 -10.20 -21.27 -8.33
C GLY A 58 -10.07 -19.88 -7.73
N LEU A 59 -9.14 -19.76 -6.78
CA LEU A 59 -8.80 -18.54 -6.05
C LEU A 59 -7.35 -18.13 -6.31
N ILE A 60 -7.07 -16.84 -6.25
CA ILE A 60 -5.72 -16.29 -6.27
C ILE A 60 -5.55 -15.33 -5.08
N PHE A 61 -4.48 -15.49 -4.30
CA PHE A 61 -4.09 -14.57 -3.23
C PHE A 61 -2.64 -14.14 -3.38
N THR A 62 -2.41 -12.88 -3.72
CA THR A 62 -1.05 -12.31 -3.85
C THR A 62 -0.60 -11.53 -2.62
N SER A 63 -1.48 -11.37 -1.62
CA SER A 63 -1.25 -10.55 -0.43
C SER A 63 -1.88 -11.17 0.81
N PRO A 64 -1.19 -11.20 1.97
CA PRO A 64 -1.78 -11.57 3.26
C PRO A 64 -3.10 -10.84 3.56
N ARG A 65 -3.19 -9.56 3.19
CA ARG A 65 -4.37 -8.72 3.42
C ARG A 65 -5.60 -9.23 2.69
N ALA A 66 -5.44 -9.81 1.50
CA ALA A 66 -6.57 -10.39 0.78
C ALA A 66 -7.17 -11.60 1.54
N VAL A 67 -6.33 -12.38 2.21
CA VAL A 67 -6.77 -13.51 3.06
C VAL A 67 -7.39 -13.02 4.37
N GLU A 68 -6.83 -11.96 4.96
CA GLU A 68 -7.44 -11.29 6.11
C GLU A 68 -8.84 -10.76 5.78
N ALA A 69 -9.06 -10.22 4.57
CA ALA A 69 -10.39 -9.81 4.12
C ALA A 69 -11.39 -10.99 4.10
N VAL A 70 -10.95 -12.18 3.68
CA VAL A 70 -11.76 -13.41 3.77
C VAL A 70 -12.09 -13.73 5.22
N LYS A 71 -11.09 -13.75 6.11
CA LYS A 71 -11.33 -13.98 7.54
C LYS A 71 -12.33 -12.98 8.12
N LEU A 72 -12.24 -11.71 7.73
CA LEU A 72 -13.14 -10.66 8.18
C LEU A 72 -14.57 -10.86 7.67
N CYS A 73 -14.77 -11.21 6.40
CA CYS A 73 -16.12 -11.46 5.89
C CYS A 73 -16.75 -12.73 6.50
N LEU A 74 -15.93 -13.66 6.98
CA LEU A 74 -16.34 -14.88 7.69
C LEU A 74 -16.52 -14.71 9.21
N LYS A 75 -16.36 -13.49 9.76
CA LYS A 75 -16.55 -13.25 11.20
C LYS A 75 -17.99 -13.42 11.68
N GLU A 76 -18.96 -13.22 10.80
CA GLU A 76 -20.37 -13.41 11.13
C GLU A 76 -20.70 -14.91 11.29
N ASN A 77 -21.37 -15.29 12.37
CA ASN A 77 -21.61 -16.72 12.71
C ASN A 77 -22.28 -17.49 11.56
N SER A 78 -23.29 -16.91 10.92
CA SER A 78 -24.01 -17.49 9.78
C SER A 78 -23.06 -17.81 8.60
N LYS A 79 -22.18 -16.86 8.27
CA LYS A 79 -21.19 -16.97 7.19
C LYS A 79 -20.10 -17.98 7.53
N ASN A 80 -19.64 -17.98 8.79
CA ASN A 80 -18.67 -18.94 9.28
C ASN A 80 -19.20 -20.38 9.23
N GLU A 81 -20.46 -20.57 9.64
CA GLU A 81 -21.11 -21.88 9.59
C GLU A 81 -21.23 -22.38 8.15
N ALA A 82 -21.69 -21.54 7.22
CA ALA A 82 -21.75 -21.87 5.80
C ALA A 82 -20.36 -22.25 5.23
N TRP A 83 -19.33 -21.51 5.63
CA TRP A 83 -17.94 -21.80 5.24
C TRP A 83 -17.48 -23.17 5.73
N THR A 84 -17.61 -23.41 7.02
CA THR A 84 -17.12 -24.61 7.69
C THR A 84 -17.90 -25.85 7.26
N LYS A 85 -19.21 -25.73 7.03
CA LYS A 85 -20.10 -26.84 6.69
C LYS A 85 -19.95 -27.31 5.24
N SER A 86 -19.72 -26.41 4.28
CA SER A 86 -19.75 -26.78 2.86
C SER A 86 -18.74 -26.03 1.98
N LEU A 87 -18.66 -24.70 2.08
CA LEU A 87 -17.91 -23.92 1.08
C LEU A 87 -16.42 -24.25 1.09
N LYS A 88 -15.82 -24.48 2.27
CA LYS A 88 -14.41 -24.86 2.40
C LYS A 88 -14.06 -26.11 1.57
N GLN A 89 -14.90 -27.14 1.62
CA GLN A 89 -14.65 -28.37 0.84
C GLN A 89 -14.82 -28.13 -0.65
N LYS A 90 -15.83 -27.35 -1.06
CA LYS A 90 -16.06 -26.99 -2.47
C LYS A 90 -14.91 -26.17 -3.05
N TRP A 91 -14.32 -25.26 -2.28
CA TRP A 91 -13.15 -24.50 -2.69
C TRP A 91 -11.86 -25.35 -2.69
N ASN A 92 -11.71 -26.32 -1.79
CA ASN A 92 -10.58 -27.27 -1.83
C ASN A 92 -10.62 -28.23 -3.02
N ALA A 93 -11.79 -28.45 -3.64
CA ALA A 93 -11.90 -29.17 -4.91
C ALA A 93 -11.41 -28.35 -6.12
N LYS A 94 -11.01 -27.08 -5.89
CA LYS A 94 -10.53 -26.13 -6.91
C LYS A 94 -9.11 -25.68 -6.59
N SER A 95 -8.48 -25.03 -7.56
CA SER A 95 -7.12 -24.50 -7.39
C SER A 95 -7.11 -23.25 -6.51
N THR A 96 -6.25 -23.21 -5.48
CA THR A 96 -5.97 -21.98 -4.71
C THR A 96 -4.51 -21.57 -4.89
N TYR A 97 -4.28 -20.50 -5.65
CA TYR A 97 -2.95 -20.01 -5.99
C TYR A 97 -2.50 -18.90 -5.04
N VAL A 98 -1.25 -18.92 -4.60
CA VAL A 98 -0.72 -17.92 -3.68
C VAL A 98 0.67 -17.39 -4.06
N VAL A 99 0.99 -16.16 -3.68
CA VAL A 99 2.36 -15.63 -3.72
C VAL A 99 2.94 -15.60 -2.32
N GLY A 100 4.04 -16.33 -2.11
CA GLY A 100 4.84 -16.27 -0.90
C GLY A 100 4.29 -17.07 0.28
N LYS A 101 5.20 -17.49 1.15
CA LYS A 101 4.89 -18.35 2.31
C LYS A 101 3.96 -17.69 3.32
N ALA A 102 4.10 -16.39 3.55
CA ALA A 102 3.25 -15.67 4.50
C ALA A 102 1.77 -15.72 4.11
N THR A 103 1.46 -15.55 2.82
CA THR A 103 0.09 -15.67 2.31
C THR A 103 -0.38 -17.12 2.34
N ALA A 104 0.49 -18.08 1.98
CA ALA A 104 0.17 -19.50 2.04
C ALA A 104 -0.28 -19.94 3.45
N SER A 105 0.47 -19.56 4.50
CA SER A 105 0.11 -19.89 5.87
C SER A 105 -1.27 -19.35 6.28
N LEU A 106 -1.60 -18.12 5.88
CA LEU A 106 -2.94 -17.56 6.16
C LEU A 106 -4.05 -18.27 5.39
N VAL A 107 -3.76 -18.77 4.18
CA VAL A 107 -4.70 -19.56 3.37
C VAL A 107 -4.95 -20.93 4.00
N GLU A 108 -3.91 -21.56 4.56
CA GLU A 108 -4.02 -22.80 5.34
C GLU A 108 -4.88 -22.58 6.60
N GLU A 109 -4.75 -21.43 7.27
CA GLU A 109 -5.56 -21.09 8.45
C GLU A 109 -7.07 -20.95 8.14
N ILE A 110 -7.46 -20.55 6.93
CA ILE A 110 -8.88 -20.57 6.51
C ILE A 110 -9.31 -21.95 5.98
N GLY A 111 -8.41 -22.93 6.02
CA GLY A 111 -8.65 -24.33 5.70
C GLY A 111 -8.64 -24.65 4.21
N LEU A 112 -7.95 -23.85 3.40
CA LEU A 112 -7.72 -24.12 1.98
C LEU A 112 -6.29 -24.65 1.75
N ALA A 113 -6.09 -25.42 0.69
CA ALA A 113 -4.78 -25.93 0.28
C ALA A 113 -4.12 -24.98 -0.76
N PRO A 114 -3.13 -24.15 -0.36
CA PRO A 114 -2.45 -23.26 -1.29
C PRO A 114 -1.48 -24.01 -2.21
N GLN A 115 -1.22 -23.43 -3.38
CA GLN A 115 -0.12 -23.81 -4.26
C GLN A 115 0.53 -22.58 -4.90
N GLY A 116 1.79 -22.71 -5.29
CA GLY A 116 2.53 -21.64 -5.96
C GLY A 116 3.27 -20.68 -5.01
N GLU A 117 3.28 -20.97 -3.71
CA GLU A 117 3.96 -20.18 -2.68
C GLU A 117 5.47 -20.00 -2.92
N LYS A 118 6.07 -20.93 -3.68
CA LYS A 118 7.47 -20.91 -4.10
C LYS A 118 7.76 -20.06 -5.35
N CYS A 119 6.72 -19.55 -6.03
CA CYS A 119 6.89 -18.69 -7.22
C CYS A 119 7.59 -17.37 -6.86
N GLY A 120 7.38 -16.87 -5.65
CA GLY A 120 8.06 -15.69 -5.10
C GLY A 120 7.53 -14.34 -5.59
N ASN A 121 6.94 -14.24 -6.79
CA ASN A 121 6.31 -13.02 -7.31
C ASN A 121 5.10 -13.31 -8.22
N ALA A 122 4.39 -12.25 -8.58
CA ALA A 122 3.18 -12.30 -9.39
C ALA A 122 3.44 -12.79 -10.82
N GLU A 123 4.59 -12.44 -11.40
CA GLU A 123 5.00 -12.83 -12.76
C GLU A 123 5.17 -14.35 -12.88
N LYS A 124 5.95 -14.94 -11.96
CA LYS A 124 6.20 -16.38 -11.92
C LYS A 124 4.94 -17.14 -11.55
N LEU A 125 4.10 -16.60 -10.66
CA LEU A 125 2.82 -17.21 -10.35
C LEU A 125 1.90 -17.23 -11.57
N ALA A 126 1.84 -16.14 -12.35
CA ALA A 126 1.05 -16.12 -13.58
C ALA A 126 1.53 -17.18 -14.57
N GLY A 127 2.85 -17.34 -14.75
CA GLY A 127 3.41 -18.43 -15.55
C GLY A 127 3.03 -19.83 -15.04
N TYR A 128 3.06 -20.02 -13.72
CA TYR A 128 2.64 -21.27 -13.08
C TYR A 128 1.15 -21.57 -13.32
N ILE A 129 0.27 -20.59 -13.14
CA ILE A 129 -1.17 -20.71 -13.40
C ILE A 129 -1.40 -21.06 -14.88
N CYS A 130 -0.71 -20.41 -15.82
CA CYS A 130 -0.80 -20.70 -17.25
C CYS A 130 -0.36 -22.13 -17.62
N SER A 131 0.44 -22.80 -16.79
CA SER A 131 0.82 -24.20 -17.01
C SER A 131 -0.19 -25.21 -16.44
N LYS A 132 -1.10 -24.75 -15.57
CA LYS A 132 -2.07 -25.59 -14.84
C LYS A 132 -3.50 -25.43 -15.34
N GLU A 133 -3.87 -24.20 -15.68
CA GLU A 133 -5.22 -23.85 -16.14
C GLU A 133 -5.32 -23.96 -17.66
N THR A 134 -6.48 -24.43 -18.12
CA THR A 134 -6.81 -24.46 -19.55
C THR A 134 -7.40 -23.11 -19.98
N PRO A 135 -6.98 -22.53 -21.13
CA PRO A 135 -7.57 -21.30 -21.65
C PRO A 135 -9.09 -21.40 -21.82
N ASN A 136 -9.81 -20.30 -21.58
CA ASN A 136 -11.27 -20.18 -21.66
C ASN A 136 -12.06 -21.11 -20.73
N SER A 137 -11.45 -21.60 -19.65
CA SER A 137 -12.15 -22.29 -18.56
C SER A 137 -12.88 -21.31 -17.63
N SER A 138 -13.46 -21.82 -16.54
CA SER A 138 -14.10 -21.01 -15.50
C SER A 138 -13.16 -19.93 -14.94
N SER A 139 -13.71 -18.74 -14.70
CA SER A 139 -12.95 -17.58 -14.20
C SER A 139 -12.28 -17.85 -12.85
N LEU A 140 -11.05 -17.39 -12.66
CA LEU A 140 -10.40 -17.38 -11.35
C LEU A 140 -10.85 -16.14 -10.56
N LEU A 141 -11.23 -16.32 -9.29
CA LEU A 141 -11.53 -15.19 -8.40
C LEU A 141 -10.24 -14.66 -7.77
N PHE A 142 -10.00 -13.37 -7.93
CA PHE A 142 -8.80 -12.70 -7.43
C PHE A 142 -9.14 -11.54 -6.47
N PRO A 143 -9.30 -11.84 -5.16
CA PRO A 143 -9.36 -10.82 -4.13
C PRO A 143 -8.01 -10.10 -4.03
N CYS A 144 -8.00 -8.79 -4.26
CA CYS A 144 -6.77 -8.02 -4.43
C CYS A 144 -6.88 -6.61 -3.84
N GLY A 145 -5.76 -5.89 -3.86
CA GLY A 145 -5.73 -4.46 -3.60
C GLY A 145 -6.17 -3.67 -4.84
N ALA A 146 -6.25 -2.34 -4.74
CA ALA A 146 -6.53 -1.49 -5.89
C ALA A 146 -5.49 -1.71 -7.01
N LEU A 147 -5.95 -2.27 -8.16
CA LEU A 147 -5.18 -2.90 -9.25
C LEU A 147 -4.30 -1.98 -10.12
N LYS A 148 -3.67 -0.94 -9.56
CA LYS A 148 -2.83 -0.06 -10.38
C LYS A 148 -1.55 -0.81 -10.82
N ARG A 149 -1.57 -1.34 -12.05
CA ARG A 149 -0.45 -1.98 -12.77
C ARG A 149 -0.02 -3.34 -12.22
N GLU A 150 -0.97 -4.19 -11.89
CA GLU A 150 -0.69 -5.59 -11.52
C GLU A 150 -0.31 -6.42 -12.75
N VAL A 151 0.81 -7.14 -12.67
CA VAL A 151 1.32 -7.94 -13.80
C VAL A 151 0.50 -9.21 -14.00
N LEU A 152 -0.03 -9.78 -12.92
CA LEU A 152 -0.77 -11.05 -12.96
C LEU A 152 -2.06 -10.97 -13.82
N PRO A 153 -2.95 -9.98 -13.66
CA PRO A 153 -4.12 -9.85 -14.53
C PRO A 153 -3.78 -9.70 -16.02
N THR A 154 -2.72 -8.96 -16.34
CA THR A 154 -2.29 -8.78 -17.73
C THR A 154 -1.81 -10.08 -18.36
N VAL A 155 -0.90 -10.80 -17.67
CA VAL A 155 -0.35 -12.07 -18.18
C VAL A 155 -1.43 -13.14 -18.34
N LEU A 156 -2.35 -13.26 -17.37
CA LEU A 156 -3.44 -14.23 -17.46
C LEU A 156 -4.39 -13.91 -18.62
N LYS A 157 -4.73 -12.63 -18.82
CA LYS A 157 -5.57 -12.18 -19.93
C LYS A 157 -4.93 -12.48 -21.30
N GLU A 158 -3.62 -12.22 -21.45
CA GLU A 158 -2.88 -12.51 -22.69
C GLU A 158 -2.84 -14.00 -23.03
N LYS A 159 -2.96 -14.88 -22.01
CA LYS A 159 -3.01 -16.33 -22.16
C LYS A 159 -4.43 -16.90 -22.23
N GLY A 160 -5.46 -16.04 -22.27
CA GLY A 160 -6.86 -16.45 -22.37
C GLY A 160 -7.41 -17.09 -21.10
N ILE A 161 -6.79 -16.82 -19.95
CA ILE A 161 -7.29 -17.27 -18.64
C ILE A 161 -8.24 -16.20 -18.11
N LEU A 162 -9.48 -16.61 -17.86
CA LEU A 162 -10.51 -15.74 -17.33
C LEU A 162 -10.21 -15.43 -15.86
N LEU A 163 -10.27 -14.14 -15.52
CA LEU A 163 -9.94 -13.63 -14.20
C LEU A 163 -10.97 -12.59 -13.78
N GLU A 164 -11.59 -12.79 -12.63
CA GLU A 164 -12.43 -11.80 -11.99
C GLU A 164 -11.72 -11.22 -10.78
N SER A 165 -11.33 -9.95 -10.88
CA SER A 165 -10.63 -9.27 -9.79
C SER A 165 -11.61 -8.49 -8.91
N LEU A 166 -11.51 -8.68 -7.60
CA LEU A 166 -12.30 -7.94 -6.61
C LEU A 166 -11.36 -7.16 -5.69
N THR A 167 -11.50 -5.84 -5.65
CA THR A 167 -10.75 -5.03 -4.68
C THR A 167 -11.36 -5.24 -3.29
N VAL A 168 -10.60 -5.85 -2.38
CA VAL A 168 -11.04 -6.18 -1.00
C VAL A 168 -10.28 -5.43 0.09
N TYR A 169 -9.21 -4.73 -0.29
CA TYR A 169 -8.55 -3.77 0.57
C TYR A 169 -7.99 -2.62 -0.26
N GLN A 170 -7.83 -1.45 0.35
CA GLN A 170 -7.23 -0.30 -0.30
C GLN A 170 -6.42 0.54 0.67
N THR A 171 -5.47 1.30 0.14
CA THR A 171 -4.71 2.28 0.92
C THR A 171 -5.65 3.38 1.39
N ALA A 172 -5.66 3.62 2.69
CA ALA A 172 -6.40 4.68 3.35
C ALA A 172 -5.44 5.65 4.06
N GLN A 173 -5.97 6.78 4.48
CA GLN A 173 -5.24 7.70 5.37
C GLN A 173 -5.07 7.06 6.75
N HIS A 174 -3.92 7.27 7.39
CA HIS A 174 -3.73 6.83 8.78
C HIS A 174 -4.76 7.53 9.70
N PRO A 175 -5.51 6.79 10.56
CA PRO A 175 -6.62 7.35 11.32
C PRO A 175 -6.20 8.52 12.22
N ASN A 176 -4.98 8.45 12.78
CA ASN A 176 -4.45 9.47 13.67
C ASN A 176 -3.63 10.54 12.94
N LEU A 177 -3.62 10.59 11.60
CA LEU A 177 -2.75 11.49 10.83
C LEU A 177 -2.98 12.95 11.21
N GLN A 178 -4.24 13.38 11.22
CA GLN A 178 -4.59 14.78 11.50
C GLN A 178 -4.18 15.20 12.91
N GLU A 179 -4.43 14.34 13.90
CA GLU A 179 -4.06 14.60 15.30
C GLU A 179 -2.54 14.60 15.47
N SER A 180 -1.85 13.64 14.86
CA SER A 180 -0.38 13.55 14.90
C SER A 180 0.28 14.80 14.30
N LEU A 181 -0.21 15.26 13.15
CA LEU A 181 0.26 16.50 12.53
C LEU A 181 -0.04 17.70 13.43
N LYS A 182 -1.27 17.82 13.95
CA LYS A 182 -1.64 18.92 14.85
C LYS A 182 -0.73 18.98 16.08
N ASN A 183 -0.48 17.83 16.72
CA ASN A 183 0.38 17.72 17.89
C ASN A 183 1.84 18.06 17.57
N TYR A 184 2.33 17.63 16.40
CA TYR A 184 3.66 17.99 15.94
C TYR A 184 3.80 19.51 15.75
N PHE A 185 2.92 20.14 14.97
CA PHE A 185 3.00 21.57 14.71
C PHE A 185 2.80 22.42 15.98
N SER A 186 1.98 21.98 16.93
CA SER A 186 1.77 22.71 18.19
C SER A 186 2.96 22.61 19.15
N GLN A 187 3.63 21.46 19.22
CA GLN A 187 4.74 21.22 20.16
C GLN A 187 6.10 21.60 19.57
N GLN A 188 6.30 21.30 18.28
CA GLN A 188 7.61 21.41 17.63
C GLN A 188 7.71 22.63 16.70
N GLY A 189 6.58 23.25 16.34
CA GLY A 189 6.53 24.35 15.38
C GLY A 189 6.75 23.88 13.93
N MET A 190 7.07 24.83 13.04
CA MET A 190 7.33 24.54 11.63
C MET A 190 8.64 23.75 11.46
N PRO A 191 8.64 22.59 10.79
CA PRO A 191 9.86 21.89 10.45
C PRO A 191 10.64 22.62 9.36
N ALA A 192 11.97 22.46 9.35
CA ALA A 192 12.82 22.99 8.29
C ALA A 192 12.66 22.21 6.97
N SER A 193 12.24 20.94 7.03
CA SER A 193 11.98 20.12 5.86
C SER A 193 10.92 19.06 6.14
N ILE A 194 10.13 18.73 5.11
CA ILE A 194 9.14 17.64 5.15
C ILE A 194 9.47 16.66 4.02
N ALA A 195 9.64 15.38 4.37
CA ALA A 195 9.95 14.32 3.42
C ALA A 195 8.74 13.40 3.23
N PHE A 196 8.33 13.19 1.98
CA PHE A 196 7.27 12.27 1.60
C PHE A 196 7.83 11.02 0.93
N PHE A 197 7.28 9.88 1.29
CA PHE A 197 7.76 8.57 0.82
C PHE A 197 6.82 7.90 -0.18
N SER A 198 5.65 8.49 -0.44
CA SER A 198 4.73 8.03 -1.47
C SER A 198 3.81 9.16 -1.98
N PRO A 199 3.27 9.06 -3.21
CA PRO A 199 2.26 9.99 -3.71
C PRO A 199 1.00 10.02 -2.84
N SER A 200 0.59 8.88 -2.28
CA SER A 200 -0.54 8.80 -1.35
C SER A 200 -0.27 9.59 -0.07
N GLY A 201 0.95 9.52 0.46
CA GLY A 201 1.37 10.32 1.62
C GLY A 201 1.25 11.82 1.35
N VAL A 202 1.67 12.28 0.16
CA VAL A 202 1.47 13.68 -0.27
C VAL A 202 -0.02 14.02 -0.28
N LYS A 203 -0.83 13.21 -0.97
CA LYS A 203 -2.28 13.44 -1.10
C LYS A 203 -2.98 13.58 0.25
N PHE A 204 -2.68 12.70 1.21
CA PHE A 204 -3.34 12.69 2.51
C PHE A 204 -2.86 13.81 3.44
N CYS A 205 -1.60 14.24 3.31
CA CYS A 205 -1.03 15.19 4.26
C CYS A 205 -1.10 16.65 3.79
N LEU A 206 -1.11 16.92 2.48
CA LEU A 206 -0.88 18.26 1.95
C LEU A 206 -1.88 19.30 2.48
N GLN A 207 -3.18 18.97 2.49
CA GLN A 207 -4.22 19.85 3.00
C GLN A 207 -4.07 20.13 4.50
N HIS A 208 -3.71 19.11 5.28
CA HIS A 208 -3.49 19.26 6.72
C HIS A 208 -2.25 20.13 7.00
N ILE A 209 -1.15 19.88 6.30
CA ILE A 209 0.08 20.67 6.42
C ILE A 209 -0.23 22.13 6.09
N GLN A 210 -0.85 22.42 4.94
CA GLN A 210 -1.22 23.77 4.52
C GLN A 210 -2.03 24.51 5.60
N LYS A 211 -3.02 23.82 6.18
CA LYS A 211 -3.86 24.37 7.26
C LYS A 211 -3.05 24.70 8.52
N PHE A 212 -2.09 23.86 8.90
CA PHE A 212 -1.28 24.06 10.10
C PHE A 212 -0.07 24.99 9.86
N SER A 213 0.35 25.15 8.61
CA SER A 213 1.46 26.04 8.21
C SER A 213 1.07 27.52 8.07
N GLY A 214 -0.23 27.87 8.06
CA GLY A 214 -0.68 29.25 7.84
C GLY A 214 -0.24 29.82 6.48
N ASN A 215 -0.03 31.15 6.40
CA ASN A 215 0.39 31.89 5.19
C ASN A 215 1.79 31.51 4.62
N PHE A 216 2.47 30.51 5.18
CA PHE A 216 3.75 30.01 4.66
C PHE A 216 3.60 29.00 3.51
N ALA A 217 2.36 28.64 3.14
CA ALA A 217 2.07 27.74 2.03
C ALA A 217 2.68 28.20 0.69
N ASP A 218 2.82 29.52 0.48
CA ASP A 218 3.39 30.12 -0.75
C ASP A 218 4.90 29.88 -0.91
N GLN A 219 5.59 29.35 0.12
CA GLN A 219 7.04 29.12 0.10
C GLN A 219 7.43 27.65 -0.11
N ILE A 220 6.46 26.78 -0.37
CA ILE A 220 6.68 25.35 -0.61
C ILE A 220 7.28 25.17 -2.01
N LYS A 221 8.60 24.96 -2.11
CA LYS A 221 9.27 24.60 -3.37
C LYS A 221 9.33 23.08 -3.52
N GLU A 222 8.55 22.54 -4.45
CA GLU A 222 8.65 21.14 -4.87
C GLU A 222 9.97 20.91 -5.64
N ARG A 223 10.78 19.94 -5.22
CA ARG A 223 11.93 19.45 -5.98
C ARG A 223 11.82 17.93 -6.11
N GLY A 224 11.28 17.46 -7.24
CA GLY A 224 11.21 16.03 -7.58
C GLY A 224 12.16 15.64 -8.71
N ARG A 225 12.82 14.48 -8.61
CA ARG A 225 13.44 13.80 -9.76
C ARG A 225 12.36 12.94 -10.46
N LYS A 226 12.32 12.94 -11.79
CA LYS A 226 11.38 12.15 -12.64
C LYS A 226 11.62 10.61 -12.62
N LYS A 227 12.06 10.02 -11.51
CA LYS A 227 12.17 8.56 -11.31
C LYS A 227 11.59 8.18 -9.95
N PRO A 228 11.04 6.97 -9.77
CA PRO A 228 10.22 6.62 -8.62
C PRO A 228 11.10 6.34 -7.39
N ILE A 229 11.67 7.38 -6.79
CA ILE A 229 12.20 7.41 -5.41
C ILE A 229 12.10 8.87 -4.94
N THR A 230 11.27 9.09 -3.92
CA THR A 230 11.28 10.22 -2.97
C THR A 230 10.96 11.62 -3.52
N THR A 231 9.78 12.15 -3.19
CA THR A 231 9.50 13.59 -3.26
C THR A 231 9.92 14.22 -1.94
N ALA A 232 11.09 14.86 -1.92
CA ALA A 232 11.49 15.73 -0.82
C ALA A 232 11.09 17.16 -1.17
N THR A 233 10.19 17.76 -0.37
CA THR A 233 9.79 19.14 -0.56
C THR A 233 10.58 20.00 0.43
N ARG A 234 11.44 20.88 -0.09
CA ARG A 234 12.28 21.76 0.74
C ARG A 234 11.51 23.04 1.00
N ILE A 235 11.18 23.31 2.27
CA ILE A 235 10.73 24.64 2.70
C ILE A 235 12.02 25.41 3.02
N THR A 236 12.52 26.19 2.06
CA THR A 236 13.72 27.02 2.28
C THR A 236 13.29 28.43 2.62
N GLN A 237 13.55 28.86 3.86
CA GLN A 237 13.68 30.27 4.18
C GLN A 237 15.09 30.69 3.75
N CYS A 238 15.21 31.42 2.64
CA CYS A 238 16.48 32.04 2.28
C CYS A 238 16.22 33.31 1.48
N THR A 239 16.17 34.44 2.19
CA THR A 239 16.38 35.75 1.60
C THR A 239 17.89 35.90 1.43
N ILE A 240 18.39 35.76 0.22
CA ILE A 240 19.74 36.24 -0.14
C ILE A 240 19.50 37.47 -1.02
N ARG A 241 19.72 38.66 -0.44
CA ARG A 241 19.97 39.88 -1.23
C ARG A 241 21.39 39.74 -1.75
N GLU A 242 21.55 39.50 -3.05
CA GLU A 242 22.84 39.69 -3.71
C GLU A 242 22.99 41.18 -4.01
N SER A 243 23.94 41.79 -3.29
CA SER A 243 24.59 43.03 -3.64
C SER A 243 25.28 42.88 -4.99
N SER A 244 24.77 43.56 -6.01
CA SER A 244 25.52 43.81 -7.25
C SER A 244 26.19 45.17 -7.15
N HIS A 245 27.50 45.15 -6.93
CA HIS A 245 28.39 46.19 -7.43
C HIS A 245 28.22 46.25 -8.95
N ALA A 246 27.70 47.37 -9.46
CA ALA A 246 27.80 47.71 -10.86
C ALA A 246 29.09 48.54 -11.04
N SER A 247 30.12 47.87 -11.56
CA SER A 247 31.20 48.50 -12.29
C SER A 247 30.78 48.46 -13.75
N GLU A 248 30.46 49.60 -14.35
CA GLU A 248 30.62 49.79 -15.80
C GLU A 248 30.75 51.29 -16.10
N GLU A 249 31.91 51.61 -16.65
CA GLU A 249 32.35 52.89 -17.16
C GLU A 249 32.08 52.92 -18.68
N VAL A 250 32.06 54.12 -19.26
CA VAL A 250 32.10 54.47 -20.69
C VAL A 250 30.74 54.52 -21.43
N LYS A 251 30.19 55.74 -21.63
CA LYS A 251 30.60 56.70 -22.66
C LYS A 251 29.99 58.08 -22.41
#